data_AF-A0A817MUT2-F1
#
_entry.id   AF-A0A817MUT2-F1
#
_cell.length_a   1.000
_cell.length_b   1.000
_cell.length_c   1.000
_cell.angle_alpha   90.00
_cell.angle_beta   90.00
_cell.angle_gamma   90.00
#
_symmetry.space_group_name_H-M   'P 1'
#
loop_
_entity.id
_entity.type
_entity.pdbx_description
1 polymer ?
#
loop_
_entity_poly.entity_id
_entity_poly.type
_entity_poly.pdbx_seq_one_letter_code
_entity_poly.pdbx_strand_id
1 'polypeptide(L)'
;MALALLPLDKVQLAFDDLRTKSSENTKQTLHQLFLYFENQWMKNIPLVLWNANGYSHRTNNICEGFHNRLNHRLQRSHSNIWSFIKCLQGEEAKFRHTLLQTNAGAQGRSKAATTTAIQQRINTLNERYANNEIVLNELLDGLSLTVAK
;
A
#
# COMPACT_ATOMS: atom_id res chain seq x y z
N MET A 1 1.34 8.01 4.03
CA MET A 1 2.60 8.08 4.80
C MET A 1 3.77 7.80 3.90
N ALA A 2 4.64 8.78 3.67
CA ALA A 2 5.82 8.62 2.81
C ALA A 2 6.86 7.63 3.40
N LEU A 3 6.89 7.46 4.73
CA LEU A 3 7.81 6.53 5.42
C LEU A 3 7.67 5.08 4.94
N ALA A 4 6.46 4.63 4.61
CA ALA A 4 6.22 3.28 4.10
C ALA A 4 6.82 3.06 2.71
N LEU A 5 7.19 4.12 2.00
CA LEU A 5 7.75 4.06 0.66
C LEU A 5 9.27 4.21 0.65
N LEU A 6 9.90 4.42 1.80
CA LEU A 6 11.36 4.53 1.92
C LEU A 6 12.03 3.17 2.02
N PRO A 7 13.32 3.07 1.63
CA PRO A 7 14.16 1.92 1.97
C PRO A 7 14.13 1.65 3.48
N LEU A 8 14.06 0.37 3.87
CA LEU A 8 13.86 -0.07 5.25
C LEU A 8 14.88 0.52 6.22
N ASP A 9 16.14 0.59 5.81
CA ASP A 9 17.27 1.11 6.60
C ASP A 9 17.21 2.63 6.81
N LYS A 10 16.38 3.35 6.03
CA LYS A 10 16.22 4.80 6.12
C LYS A 10 14.97 5.23 6.90
N VAL A 11 14.04 4.32 7.18
CA VAL A 11 12.77 4.64 7.84
C VAL A 11 12.98 5.27 9.22
N GLN A 12 13.86 4.68 10.04
CA GLN A 12 14.16 5.20 11.38
C GLN A 12 14.76 6.61 11.32
N LEU A 13 15.80 6.79 10.49
CA LEU A 13 16.45 8.08 10.30
C LEU A 13 15.47 9.17 9.85
N ALA A 14 14.61 8.86 8.87
CA ALA A 14 13.60 9.79 8.37
C ALA A 14 12.54 10.12 9.44
N PHE A 15 12.13 9.15 10.26
CA PHE A 15 11.18 9.39 11.35
C PHE A 15 11.77 10.32 12.43
N ASP A 16 13.01 10.09 12.83
CA ASP A 16 13.70 10.92 13.81
C ASP A 16 13.94 12.34 13.28
N ASP A 17 14.28 12.47 11.99
CA ASP A 17 14.43 13.76 11.32
C ASP A 17 13.11 14.55 11.27
N LEU A 18 12.00 13.89 10.92
CA LEU A 18 10.66 14.50 10.94
C LEU A 18 10.29 15.01 12.33
N ARG A 19 10.56 14.21 13.37
CA ARG A 19 10.26 14.58 14.75
C ARG A 19 11.12 15.76 15.22
N THR A 20 12.40 15.77 14.87
CA THR A 20 13.36 16.80 15.35
C THR A 20 13.23 18.12 14.61
N LYS A 21 13.02 18.10 13.28
CA LYS A 21 12.88 19.31 12.45
C LYS A 21 11.49 19.97 12.52
N SER A 22 10.49 19.28 13.06
CA SER A 22 9.17 19.86 13.28
C SER A 22 9.24 21.09 14.20
N SER A 23 8.43 22.12 13.89
CA SER A 23 8.28 23.29 14.75
C SER A 23 7.80 22.90 16.15
N GLU A 24 8.09 23.71 17.17
CA GLU A 24 7.69 23.40 18.55
C GLU A 24 6.17 23.24 18.68
N ASN A 25 5.40 24.09 17.99
CA ASN A 25 3.95 24.00 17.94
C ASN A 25 3.46 22.68 17.29
N THR A 26 4.12 22.25 16.21
CA THR A 26 3.82 20.98 15.54
C THR A 26 4.17 19.79 16.42
N LYS A 27 5.32 19.82 17.10
CA LYS A 27 5.75 18.78 18.04
C LYS A 27 4.75 18.60 19.17
N GLN A 28 4.25 19.70 19.75
CA GLN A 28 3.24 19.65 20.80
C GLN A 28 1.92 19.11 20.29
N THR A 29 1.44 19.62 19.15
CA THR A 29 0.17 19.19 18.55
C THR A 29 0.17 17.70 18.16
N LEU A 30 1.28 17.22 17.58
CA LEU A 30 1.41 15.85 17.09
C LEU A 30 2.13 14.92 18.08
N HIS A 31 2.40 15.35 19.30
CA HIS A 31 3.19 14.58 20.27
C HIS A 31 2.64 13.16 20.46
N GLN A 32 1.33 13.05 20.70
CA GLN A 32 0.66 11.76 20.89
C GLN A 32 0.72 10.90 19.63
N LEU A 33 0.67 11.50 18.44
CA LEU A 33 0.81 10.77 17.19
C LEU A 33 2.23 10.22 17.03
N PHE A 34 3.26 11.01 17.34
CA PHE A 34 4.66 10.54 17.29
C PHE A 34 4.89 9.40 18.29
N LEU A 35 4.40 9.53 19.52
CA LEU A 35 4.50 8.46 20.53
C LEU A 35 3.79 7.18 20.10
N TYR A 36 2.56 7.30 19.62
CA TYR A 36 1.80 6.17 19.10
C TYR A 36 2.53 5.53 17.92
N PHE A 37 3.01 6.33 16.97
CA PHE A 37 3.66 5.81 15.78
C PHE A 37 4.97 5.09 16.11
N GLU A 38 5.79 5.67 16.98
CA GLU A 38 7.03 5.06 17.44
C GLU A 38 6.77 3.72 18.15
N ASN A 39 5.84 3.70 19.11
CA ASN A 39 5.56 2.49 19.87
C ASN A 39 4.91 1.40 19.00
N GLN A 40 3.92 1.76 18.19
CA GLN A 40 3.20 0.77 17.40
C GLN A 40 3.98 0.35 16.16
N TRP A 41 4.41 1.30 15.33
CA TRP A 41 4.90 1.01 13.98
C TRP A 41 6.42 0.89 13.88
N MET A 42 7.18 1.46 14.82
CA MET A 42 8.64 1.31 14.85
C MET A 42 9.12 0.22 15.81
N LYS A 43 8.41 -0.03 16.93
CA LYS A 43 8.80 -1.02 17.95
C LYS A 43 7.99 -2.31 17.91
N ASN A 44 6.66 -2.23 17.97
CA ASN A 44 5.81 -3.41 18.16
C ASN A 44 5.56 -4.20 16.86
N ILE A 45 5.42 -3.51 15.72
CA ILE A 45 5.15 -4.14 14.43
C ILE A 45 6.43 -4.15 13.57
N PRO A 46 6.86 -5.33 13.06
CA PRO A 46 8.00 -5.40 12.15
C PRO A 46 7.82 -4.51 10.91
N LEU A 47 8.85 -3.71 10.60
CA LEU A 47 8.90 -2.79 9.46
C LEU A 47 8.51 -3.47 8.13
N VAL A 48 8.97 -4.70 7.92
CA VAL A 48 8.72 -5.48 6.69
C VAL A 48 7.24 -5.77 6.42
N LEU A 49 6.37 -5.70 7.45
CA LEU A 49 4.94 -6.00 7.29
C LEU A 49 4.13 -4.81 6.77
N TRP A 50 4.60 -3.58 6.98
CA TRP A 50 3.87 -2.37 6.61
C TRP A 50 4.61 -1.50 5.60
N ASN A 51 5.91 -1.71 5.43
CA ASN A 51 6.69 -1.06 4.39
C ASN A 51 6.29 -1.60 3.01
N ALA A 52 6.06 -0.68 2.09
CA ALA A 52 5.63 -0.93 0.71
C ALA A 52 6.67 -0.43 -0.32
N ASN A 53 7.91 -0.20 0.09
CA ASN A 53 9.01 0.13 -0.81
C ASN A 53 9.26 -1.05 -1.76
N GLY A 54 9.47 -0.76 -3.05
CA GLY A 54 9.66 -1.79 -4.08
C GLY A 54 8.40 -2.54 -4.51
N TYR A 55 7.28 -2.42 -3.80
CA TYR A 55 6.03 -3.10 -4.16
C TYR A 55 5.17 -2.28 -5.12
N SER A 56 4.65 -2.96 -6.16
CA SER A 56 3.70 -2.38 -7.11
C SER A 56 2.25 -2.41 -6.61
N HIS A 57 1.97 -3.25 -5.61
CA HIS A 57 0.70 -3.35 -4.91
C HIS A 57 0.91 -2.93 -3.45
N ARG A 58 0.25 -1.86 -3.02
CA ARG A 58 0.49 -1.21 -1.72
C ARG A 58 -0.71 -1.24 -0.79
N THR A 59 -1.84 -1.73 -1.30
CA THR A 59 -3.10 -1.77 -0.58
C THR A 59 -3.72 -3.16 -0.71
N ASN A 60 -4.63 -3.47 0.20
CA ASN A 60 -5.44 -4.67 0.25
C ASN A 60 -6.63 -4.63 -0.74
N ASN A 61 -6.69 -3.68 -1.69
CA ASN A 61 -7.83 -3.50 -2.61
C ASN A 61 -8.26 -4.78 -3.34
N ILE A 62 -7.32 -5.69 -3.63
CA ILE A 62 -7.63 -6.98 -4.26
C ILE A 62 -8.48 -7.84 -3.31
N CYS A 63 -8.07 -7.95 -2.05
CA CYS A 63 -8.81 -8.68 -1.01
C CYS A 63 -10.16 -8.00 -0.72
N GLU A 64 -10.18 -6.67 -0.60
CA GLU A 64 -11.42 -5.91 -0.39
C GLU A 64 -12.38 -6.08 -1.56
N GLY A 65 -11.88 -6.02 -2.80
CA GLY A 65 -12.67 -6.24 -4.01
C GLY A 65 -13.22 -7.67 -4.10
N PHE A 66 -12.44 -8.67 -3.67
CA PHE A 66 -12.90 -10.05 -3.56
C PHE A 66 -14.00 -10.20 -2.50
N HIS A 67 -13.77 -9.70 -1.28
CA HIS A 67 -14.75 -9.75 -0.20
C HIS A 67 -16.05 -9.02 -0.57
N ASN A 68 -15.96 -7.84 -1.19
CA ASN A 68 -17.12 -7.09 -1.63
C ASN A 68 -17.95 -7.87 -2.64
N ARG A 69 -17.29 -8.47 -3.64
CA ARG A 69 -17.96 -9.31 -4.65
C ARG A 69 -18.63 -10.53 -4.00
N LEU A 70 -17.93 -11.20 -3.09
CA LEU A 70 -18.45 -12.37 -2.39
C LEU A 70 -19.70 -12.02 -1.56
N ASN A 71 -19.63 -10.92 -0.81
CA ASN A 71 -20.76 -10.41 -0.02
C ASN A 71 -21.97 -10.07 -0.91
N HIS A 72 -21.74 -9.38 -2.03
CA HIS A 72 -22.79 -9.09 -3.00
C HIS A 72 -23.43 -10.34 -3.60
N ARG A 73 -22.67 -11.42 -3.80
CA ARG A 73 -23.20 -12.70 -4.30
C ARG A 73 -23.96 -13.49 -3.25
N LEU A 74 -23.55 -13.43 -2.00
CA LEU A 74 -24.23 -14.11 -0.90
C LEU A 74 -25.57 -13.45 -0.55
N GLN A 75 -25.70 -12.13 -0.77
CA GLN A 75 -26.93 -11.32 -0.56
C GLN A 75 -27.54 -11.42 0.85
N ARG A 76 -26.84 -12.03 1.81
CA ARG A 76 -27.28 -12.25 3.20
C ARG A 76 -26.09 -12.20 4.13
N SER A 77 -26.29 -11.65 5.32
CA SER A 77 -25.24 -11.54 6.35
C SER A 77 -24.86 -12.90 6.97
N HIS A 78 -25.81 -13.82 7.07
CA HIS A 78 -25.60 -15.16 7.63
C HIS A 78 -26.13 -16.25 6.69
N SER A 79 -25.43 -16.48 5.58
CA SER A 79 -25.71 -17.62 4.70
C SER A 79 -25.38 -18.94 5.39
N ASN A 80 -26.22 -19.96 5.19
CA ASN A 80 -25.88 -21.31 5.66
C ASN A 80 -24.64 -21.85 4.91
N ILE A 81 -23.98 -22.85 5.49
CA ILE A 81 -22.73 -23.41 4.98
C ILE A 81 -22.86 -23.93 3.54
N TRP A 82 -23.99 -24.52 3.17
CA TRP A 82 -24.22 -25.04 1.81
C TRP A 82 -24.34 -23.93 0.77
N SER A 83 -25.07 -22.86 1.10
CA SER A 83 -25.16 -21.67 0.25
C SER A 83 -23.80 -20.99 0.10
N PHE A 84 -23.00 -20.96 1.17
CA PHE A 84 -21.64 -20.43 1.14
C PHE A 84 -20.72 -21.25 0.23
N ILE A 85 -20.71 -22.58 0.38
CA ILE A 85 -19.93 -23.50 -0.47
C ILE A 85 -20.30 -23.33 -1.95
N LYS A 86 -21.59 -23.29 -2.28
CA LYS A 86 -22.04 -23.05 -3.67
C LYS A 86 -21.56 -21.70 -4.22
N CYS A 87 -21.53 -20.67 -3.38
CA CYS A 87 -21.00 -19.36 -3.79
C CYS A 87 -19.50 -19.44 -4.13
N LEU A 88 -18.72 -20.09 -3.26
CA LEU A 88 -17.28 -20.29 -3.46
C LEU A 88 -16.96 -21.11 -4.71
N GLN A 89 -17.67 -22.22 -4.94
CA GLN A 89 -17.54 -23.02 -6.16
C GLN A 89 -17.78 -22.16 -7.41
N GLY A 90 -18.79 -21.29 -7.37
CA GLY A 90 -19.04 -20.37 -8.48
C GLY A 90 -18.01 -19.25 -8.63
N GLU A 91 -17.33 -18.81 -7.57
CA GLU A 91 -16.19 -17.87 -7.69
C GLU A 91 -14.96 -18.57 -8.28
N GLU A 92 -14.66 -19.81 -7.85
CA GLU A 92 -13.57 -20.62 -8.41
C GLU A 92 -13.77 -20.82 -9.92
N ALA A 93 -14.98 -21.20 -10.34
CA ALA A 93 -15.28 -21.41 -11.76
C ALA A 93 -15.04 -20.15 -12.60
N LYS A 94 -15.40 -18.96 -12.07
CA LYS A 94 -15.14 -17.67 -12.74
C LYS A 94 -13.66 -17.35 -12.78
N PHE A 95 -12.95 -17.55 -11.68
CA PHE A 95 -11.50 -17.32 -11.61
C PHE A 95 -10.76 -18.21 -12.62
N ARG A 96 -11.09 -19.50 -12.66
CA ARG A 96 -10.54 -20.45 -13.62
C ARG A 96 -10.80 -20.03 -15.06
N HIS A 97 -12.00 -19.53 -15.37
CA HIS A 97 -12.32 -19.01 -16.68
C HIS A 97 -11.46 -17.79 -17.05
N THR A 98 -11.32 -16.82 -16.13
CA THR A 98 -10.43 -15.65 -16.34
C THR A 98 -8.99 -16.08 -16.55
N LEU A 99 -8.49 -17.05 -15.78
CA LEU A 99 -7.13 -17.58 -15.93
C LEU A 99 -6.91 -18.20 -17.31
N LEU A 100 -7.86 -19.02 -17.79
CA LEU A 100 -7.80 -19.59 -19.14
C LEU A 100 -7.79 -18.52 -20.23
N GLN A 101 -8.63 -17.49 -20.09
CA GLN A 101 -8.65 -16.36 -21.03
C GLN A 101 -7.31 -15.61 -21.04
N THR A 102 -6.74 -15.32 -19.87
CA THR A 102 -5.44 -14.65 -19.76
C THR A 102 -4.31 -15.51 -20.35
N ASN A 103 -4.31 -16.83 -20.11
CA ASN A 103 -3.35 -17.75 -20.70
C ASN A 103 -3.48 -17.83 -22.24
N ALA A 104 -4.69 -17.64 -22.77
CA ALA A 104 -4.94 -17.52 -24.21
C ALA A 104 -4.60 -16.14 -24.80
N GLY A 105 -4.00 -15.23 -24.01
CA GLY A 105 -3.57 -13.91 -24.46
C GLY A 105 -4.62 -12.80 -24.30
N ALA A 106 -5.76 -13.07 -23.66
CA ALA A 106 -6.71 -12.00 -23.36
C ALA A 106 -6.08 -11.01 -22.37
N GLN A 107 -6.12 -9.72 -22.72
CA GLN A 107 -5.60 -8.68 -21.84
C GLN A 107 -6.55 -8.47 -20.66
N GLY A 108 -5.98 -8.43 -19.46
CA GLY A 108 -6.69 -8.08 -18.25
C GLY A 108 -7.08 -6.60 -18.22
N ARG A 109 -7.77 -6.20 -17.15
CA ARG A 109 -8.12 -4.80 -16.92
C ARG A 109 -6.85 -3.95 -16.78
N SER A 110 -6.74 -2.90 -17.60
CA SER A 110 -5.61 -1.97 -17.51
C SER A 110 -5.66 -1.16 -16.21
N LYS A 111 -4.49 -0.82 -15.68
CA LYS A 111 -4.38 0.10 -14.54
C LYS A 111 -4.80 1.51 -15.00
N ALA A 112 -5.46 2.25 -14.11
CA ALA A 112 -5.78 3.64 -14.37
C ALA A 112 -4.49 4.44 -14.64
N ALA A 113 -4.54 5.37 -15.59
CA ALA A 113 -3.39 6.18 -15.98
C ALA A 113 -2.77 6.93 -14.79
N THR A 114 -3.61 7.40 -13.87
CA THR A 114 -3.20 8.06 -12.62
C THR A 114 -2.37 7.14 -11.73
N THR A 115 -2.81 5.90 -11.50
CA THR A 115 -2.08 4.90 -10.71
C THR A 115 -0.73 4.58 -11.35
N THR A 116 -0.69 4.46 -12.68
CA THR A 116 0.55 4.21 -13.43
C THR A 116 1.51 5.39 -13.30
N ALA A 117 1.04 6.63 -13.42
CA ALA A 117 1.85 7.83 -13.27
C ALA A 117 2.44 7.96 -11.85
N ILE A 118 1.64 7.65 -10.81
CA ILE A 118 2.12 7.62 -9.42
C ILE A 118 3.21 6.57 -9.25
N GLN A 119 3.01 5.36 -9.78
CA GLN A 119 4.00 4.29 -9.72
C GLN A 119 5.30 4.68 -10.42
N GLN A 120 5.21 5.26 -11.62
CA GLN A 120 6.37 5.72 -12.38
C GLN A 120 7.15 6.76 -11.59
N ARG A 121 6.48 7.76 -11.02
CA ARG A 121 7.12 8.77 -10.19
C ARG A 121 7.84 8.17 -8.98
N ILE A 122 7.22 7.23 -8.27
CA ILE A 122 7.84 6.54 -7.13
C ILE A 122 9.09 5.77 -7.58
N ASN A 123 9.02 5.06 -8.71
CA ASN A 123 10.17 4.33 -9.25
C ASN A 123 11.31 5.27 -9.61
N THR A 124 11.03 6.35 -10.34
CA THR A 124 12.04 7.35 -10.71
C THR A 124 12.70 7.96 -9.48
N LEU A 125 11.94 8.31 -8.43
CA LEU A 125 12.53 8.84 -7.19
C LEU A 125 13.44 7.82 -6.50
N ASN A 126 13.03 6.55 -6.44
CA ASN A 126 13.86 5.49 -5.86
C ASN A 126 15.13 5.23 -6.68
N GLU A 127 15.05 5.25 -8.01
CA GLU A 127 16.20 5.08 -8.90
C GLU A 127 17.22 6.22 -8.73
N ARG A 128 16.74 7.47 -8.75
CA ARG A 128 17.59 8.65 -8.52
C ARG A 128 18.27 8.60 -7.15
N TYR A 129 17.56 8.15 -6.13
CA TYR A 129 18.13 7.97 -4.80
C TYR A 129 19.20 6.87 -4.78
N ALA A 130 18.94 5.72 -5.42
CA ALA A 130 19.91 4.63 -5.54
C ALA A 130 21.18 5.03 -6.30
N ASN A 131 21.05 5.94 -7.27
CA ASN A 131 22.17 6.51 -8.02
C ASN A 131 22.90 7.64 -7.28
N ASN A 132 22.52 7.98 -6.05
CA ASN A 132 23.02 9.11 -5.27
C ASN A 132 22.81 10.48 -5.94
N GLU A 133 21.81 10.61 -6.81
CA GLU A 133 21.47 11.89 -7.48
C GLU A 133 20.63 12.81 -6.58
N ILE A 134 19.96 12.24 -5.57
CA ILE A 134 19.14 12.97 -4.60
C ILE A 134 19.42 12.48 -3.18
N VAL A 135 19.25 13.35 -2.20
CA VAL A 135 19.41 13.02 -0.78
C VAL A 135 18.11 12.48 -0.16
N LEU A 136 18.21 11.87 1.03
CA LEU A 136 17.06 11.25 1.71
C LEU A 136 15.89 12.23 1.95
N ASN A 137 16.19 13.49 2.27
CA ASN A 137 15.14 14.51 2.49
C ASN A 137 14.39 14.82 1.20
N GLU A 138 15.10 14.94 0.08
CA GLU A 138 14.49 15.17 -1.24
C GLU A 138 13.64 13.98 -1.69
N LEU A 139 14.09 12.75 -1.38
CA LEU A 139 13.28 11.54 -1.59
C LEU A 139 12.00 11.59 -0.75
N LEU A 140 12.12 11.87 0.54
CA LEU A 140 10.99 11.93 1.47
C LEU A 140 9.96 12.99 1.05
N ASP A 141 10.43 14.19 0.69
CA ASP A 141 9.58 15.27 0.20
C ASP A 141 8.91 14.89 -1.13
N GLY A 142 9.68 14.34 -2.07
CA GLY A 142 9.18 13.88 -3.37
C GLY A 142 8.08 12.82 -3.25
N LEU A 143 8.22 11.90 -2.28
CA LEU A 143 7.24 10.87 -1.96
C LEU A 143 6.04 11.44 -1.19
N SER A 144 6.22 12.44 -0.33
CA SER A 144 5.10 13.06 0.39
C SER A 144 4.06 13.68 -0.56
N LEU A 145 4.54 14.33 -1.62
CA LEU A 145 3.71 14.93 -2.67
C LEU A 145 2.93 13.88 -3.49
N THR A 146 3.41 12.63 -3.54
CA THR A 146 2.67 11.53 -4.20
C THR A 146 1.53 10.97 -3.36
N VAL A 147 1.53 11.20 -2.04
CA VAL A 147 0.51 10.71 -1.12
C VAL A 147 -0.67 11.67 -1.00
N ALA A 148 -0.49 12.96 -1.33
CA ALA A 148 -1.46 14.03 -1.10
C ALA A 148 -2.55 14.20 -2.19
N LYS A 149 -2.93 13.14 -2.91
CA LYS A 149 -3.99 13.18 -3.93
C LYS A 149 -5.09 12.16 -3.68
#